data_AF-A0A7K2C0J1-F1
#
_entry.id   AF-A0A7K2C0J1-F1
#
_cell.length_a   1.000
_cell.length_b   1.000
_cell.length_c   1.000
_cell.angle_alpha   90.00
_cell.angle_beta   90.00
_cell.angle_gamma   90.00
#
_symmetry.space_group_name_H-M   'P 1'
#
loop_
_entity.id
_entity.type
_entity.pdbx_description
1 polymer ?
#
loop_
_entity_poly.entity_id
_entity_poly.type
_entity_poly.pdbx_seq_one_letter_code
_entity_poly.pdbx_strand_id
1 'polypeptide(L)'
;ADLRGADLRSAVFYEANLTGANLSNANLRSADLTGANLSLANLTEADLTGANLSGADFTRDHMRMRRQSPRKLHPATGLTQDQLDLAQADPYSPPNLKGVLDSITERPLVWNGQSCDD
;
A
#
# COMPACT_ATOMS: atom_id res chain seq x y z
N ALA A 1 13.37 -15.30 0.51
CA ALA A 1 14.35 -16.39 0.70
C ALA A 1 13.65 -17.60 1.32
N ASP A 2 14.07 -18.84 0.99
CA ASP A 2 13.55 -20.06 1.63
C ASP A 2 14.60 -20.58 2.63
N LEU A 3 14.28 -20.48 3.92
CA LEU A 3 15.12 -20.84 5.07
C LEU A 3 14.35 -21.77 6.01
N ARG A 4 13.39 -22.54 5.48
CA ARG A 4 12.57 -23.45 6.28
C ARG A 4 13.42 -24.52 6.95
N GLY A 5 13.19 -24.72 8.25
CA GLY A 5 13.94 -25.72 9.02
C GLY A 5 15.43 -25.41 9.18
N ALA A 6 15.89 -24.22 8.77
CA ALA A 6 17.31 -23.88 8.81
C ALA A 6 17.79 -23.74 10.27
N ASP A 7 19.02 -24.21 10.52
CA ASP A 7 19.71 -23.97 11.78
C ASP A 7 20.45 -22.63 11.71
N LEU A 8 19.86 -21.60 12.32
CA LEU A 8 20.32 -20.21 12.32
C LEU A 8 20.61 -19.74 13.76
N ARG A 9 20.99 -20.67 14.64
CA ARG A 9 21.35 -20.37 16.03
C ARG A 9 22.50 -19.37 16.07
N SER A 10 22.34 -18.32 16.89
CA SER A 10 23.33 -17.25 17.05
C SER A 10 23.72 -16.55 15.74
N ALA A 11 22.91 -16.66 14.69
CA ALA A 11 23.15 -15.96 13.43
C ALA A 11 23.00 -14.44 13.62
N VAL A 12 23.80 -13.68 12.89
CA VAL A 12 23.77 -12.21 12.91
C VAL A 12 23.04 -11.72 11.67
N PHE A 13 21.89 -11.09 11.89
CA PHE A 13 20.97 -10.51 10.91
C PHE A 13 20.70 -9.02 11.22
N TYR A 14 21.68 -8.32 11.82
CA TYR A 14 21.61 -6.88 12.10
C TYR A 14 21.22 -6.11 10.83
N GLU A 15 20.10 -5.38 10.88
CA GLU A 15 19.50 -4.61 9.78
C GLU A 15 19.26 -5.41 8.48
N ALA A 16 19.16 -6.75 8.58
CA ALA A 16 18.98 -7.61 7.41
C ALA A 16 17.58 -7.46 6.80
N ASN A 17 17.50 -7.46 5.46
CA ASN A 17 16.22 -7.52 4.76
C ASN A 17 15.77 -8.99 4.57
N LEU A 18 14.87 -9.44 5.42
CA LEU A 18 14.23 -10.76 5.40
C LEU A 18 12.75 -10.66 4.97
N THR A 19 12.39 -9.61 4.22
CA THR A 19 11.01 -9.39 3.76
C THR A 19 10.52 -10.59 2.96
N GLY A 20 9.38 -11.17 3.35
CA GLY A 20 8.79 -12.34 2.70
C GLY A 20 9.62 -13.62 2.83
N ALA A 21 10.62 -13.67 3.71
CA ALA A 21 11.41 -14.87 3.92
C ALA A 21 10.57 -15.99 4.55
N ASN A 22 10.77 -17.22 4.11
CA ASN A 22 10.17 -18.39 4.71
C ASN A 22 11.10 -18.98 5.75
N LEU A 23 10.88 -18.64 7.01
CA LEU A 23 11.63 -19.11 8.18
C LEU A 23 10.83 -20.13 8.98
N SER A 24 9.82 -20.78 8.38
CA SER A 24 8.98 -21.73 9.13
C SER A 24 9.82 -22.91 9.62
N ASN A 25 9.62 -23.34 10.86
CA ASN A 25 10.43 -24.37 11.52
C ASN A 25 11.93 -24.02 11.68
N ALA A 26 12.36 -22.79 11.41
CA ALA A 26 13.76 -22.41 11.56
C ALA A 26 14.17 -22.28 13.04
N ASN A 27 15.41 -22.63 13.36
CA ASN A 27 15.98 -22.47 14.69
C ASN A 27 16.80 -21.17 14.75
N LEU A 28 16.21 -20.11 15.30
CA LEU A 28 16.78 -18.76 15.44
C LEU A 28 17.19 -18.47 16.89
N ARG A 29 17.46 -19.50 17.71
CA ARG A 29 17.81 -19.31 19.12
C ARG A 29 19.05 -18.43 19.25
N SER A 30 18.97 -17.43 20.12
CA SER A 30 20.05 -16.46 20.37
C SER A 30 20.53 -15.70 19.12
N ALA A 31 19.77 -15.67 18.03
CA ALA A 31 20.09 -14.89 16.84
C ALA A 31 19.98 -13.38 17.10
N ASP A 32 20.83 -12.57 16.47
CA ASP A 32 20.73 -11.11 16.51
C ASP A 32 19.99 -10.62 15.27
N LEU A 33 18.73 -10.22 15.45
CA LEU A 33 17.83 -9.69 14.42
C LEU A 33 17.56 -8.20 14.66
N THR A 34 18.48 -7.50 15.34
CA THR A 34 18.32 -6.07 15.63
C THR A 34 18.15 -5.28 14.34
N GLY A 35 17.06 -4.51 14.21
CA GLY A 35 16.75 -3.73 13.02
C GLY A 35 16.36 -4.55 11.77
N ALA A 36 16.24 -5.89 11.87
CA ALA A 36 15.93 -6.73 10.73
C ALA A 36 14.52 -6.46 10.19
N ASN A 37 14.35 -6.38 8.88
CA ASN A 37 13.05 -6.29 8.25
C ASN A 37 12.49 -7.69 8.00
N LEU A 38 11.56 -8.12 8.84
CA LEU A 38 10.83 -9.39 8.79
C LEU A 38 9.40 -9.20 8.24
N SER A 39 9.13 -8.10 7.54
CA SER A 39 7.83 -7.82 6.93
C SER A 39 7.40 -8.97 6.02
N LEU A 40 6.18 -9.47 6.17
CA LEU A 40 5.66 -10.62 5.41
C LEU A 40 6.44 -11.94 5.61
N ALA A 41 7.42 -12.02 6.50
CA ALA A 41 8.15 -13.25 6.75
C ALA A 41 7.25 -14.32 7.41
N ASN A 42 7.42 -15.57 6.99
CA ASN A 42 6.75 -16.71 7.61
C ASN A 42 7.63 -17.26 8.74
N LEU A 43 7.22 -17.03 9.99
CA LEU A 43 7.90 -17.52 11.20
C LEU A 43 7.12 -18.65 11.90
N THR A 44 6.19 -19.31 11.21
CA THR A 44 5.41 -20.43 11.78
C THR A 44 6.34 -21.50 12.34
N GLU A 45 6.17 -21.86 13.62
CA GLU A 45 6.99 -22.86 14.32
C GLU A 45 8.49 -22.52 14.39
N ALA A 46 8.89 -21.28 14.12
CA ALA A 46 10.28 -20.87 14.30
C ALA A 46 10.63 -20.73 15.78
N ASP A 47 11.83 -21.17 16.17
CA ASP A 47 12.33 -21.06 17.54
C ASP A 47 13.18 -19.79 17.70
N LEU A 48 12.59 -18.76 18.30
CA LEU A 48 13.24 -17.46 18.57
C LEU A 48 13.76 -17.34 20.01
N THR A 49 13.94 -18.45 20.74
CA THR A 49 14.31 -18.39 22.16
C THR A 49 15.63 -17.64 22.35
N GLY A 50 15.59 -16.50 23.06
CA GLY A 50 16.76 -15.66 23.33
C GLY A 50 17.24 -14.83 22.14
N ALA A 51 16.51 -14.79 21.03
CA ALA A 51 16.84 -13.91 19.90
C ALA A 51 16.67 -12.43 20.26
N ASN A 52 17.56 -11.57 19.76
CA ASN A 52 17.47 -10.13 19.91
C ASN A 52 16.68 -9.53 18.75
N LEU A 53 15.46 -9.07 19.02
CA LEU A 53 14.52 -8.50 18.04
C LEU A 53 14.42 -6.96 18.14
N SER A 54 15.37 -6.30 18.80
CA SER A 54 15.31 -4.86 19.03
C SER A 54 15.21 -4.09 17.71
N GLY A 55 14.13 -3.32 17.52
CA GLY A 55 13.92 -2.54 16.29
C GLY A 55 13.61 -3.38 15.04
N ALA A 56 13.37 -4.69 15.16
CA ALA A 56 12.97 -5.51 14.02
C ALA A 56 11.56 -5.11 13.52
N ASP A 57 11.41 -5.00 12.19
CA ASP A 57 10.15 -4.66 11.55
C ASP A 57 9.36 -5.92 11.21
N PHE A 58 8.24 -6.13 11.90
CA PHE A 58 7.30 -7.22 11.65
C PHE A 58 6.04 -6.75 10.94
N THR A 59 6.07 -5.57 10.31
CA THR A 59 4.91 -5.03 9.62
C THR A 59 4.49 -6.01 8.55
N ARG A 60 3.50 -6.83 8.89
CA ARG A 60 2.74 -7.57 7.90
C ARG A 60 2.15 -6.46 7.07
N ASP A 61 2.62 -6.34 5.83
CA ASP A 61 2.15 -5.37 4.86
C ASP A 61 0.64 -5.66 4.63
N HIS A 62 -0.19 -5.22 5.59
CA HIS A 62 -1.19 -4.25 5.28
C HIS A 62 -0.31 -3.15 4.65
N MET A 63 -0.22 -3.07 3.32
CA MET A 63 -1.23 -2.40 2.54
C MET A 63 -2.13 -1.66 3.52
N ARG A 64 -1.54 -0.71 4.30
CA ARG A 64 -2.28 0.33 4.98
C ARG A 64 -2.98 0.92 3.81
N MET A 65 -4.23 0.52 3.68
CA MET A 65 -5.16 0.92 2.66
C MET A 65 -4.79 2.38 2.45
N ARG A 66 -4.11 2.71 1.34
CA ARG A 66 -4.19 4.07 0.85
C ARG A 66 -5.65 4.09 0.44
N ARG A 67 -6.52 4.33 1.43
CA ARG A 67 -7.66 5.18 1.25
C ARG A 67 -7.01 6.40 0.62
N GLN A 68 -6.92 6.38 -0.71
CA GLN A 68 -7.38 7.52 -1.44
C GLN A 68 -8.78 7.72 -0.88
N SER A 69 -8.86 8.48 0.22
CA SER A 69 -10.06 9.22 0.53
C SER A 69 -10.46 9.80 -0.82
N PRO A 70 -11.68 9.57 -1.31
CA PRO A 70 -12.10 10.25 -2.53
C PRO A 70 -11.70 11.70 -2.32
N ARG A 71 -10.83 12.24 -3.18
CA ARG A 71 -10.50 13.67 -3.12
C ARG A 71 -11.86 14.33 -3.03
N LYS A 72 -12.15 14.99 -1.90
CA LYS A 72 -13.36 15.79 -1.81
C LYS A 72 -13.17 16.86 -2.87
N LEU A 73 -13.69 16.60 -4.06
CA LEU A 73 -13.99 17.62 -5.04
C LEU A 73 -14.96 18.51 -4.29
N HIS A 74 -14.46 19.67 -3.87
CA HIS A 74 -15.34 20.76 -3.49
C HIS A 74 -16.29 20.92 -4.69
N PRO A 75 -17.61 20.97 -4.46
CA PRO A 75 -18.54 21.16 -5.56
C PRO A 75 -18.06 22.38 -6.33
N ALA A 76 -17.65 22.16 -7.59
CA ALA A 76 -17.50 23.25 -8.52
C ALA A 76 -18.84 23.96 -8.52
N THR A 77 -18.83 25.20 -8.05
CA THR A 77 -20.00 26.05 -7.92
C THR A 77 -20.71 26.04 -9.27
N GLY A 78 -21.89 25.39 -9.35
CA GLY A 78 -22.71 25.44 -10.56
C GLY A 78 -23.52 24.20 -10.95
N LEU A 79 -23.30 23.03 -10.34
CA LEU A 79 -24.16 21.87 -10.66
C LEU A 79 -25.47 21.93 -9.87
N THR A 80 -26.60 21.99 -10.58
CA THR A 80 -27.94 21.97 -9.96
C THR A 80 -28.27 20.55 -9.47
N GLN A 81 -29.19 20.44 -8.50
CA GLN A 81 -29.61 19.15 -7.93
C GLN A 81 -30.10 18.16 -9.01
N ASP A 82 -30.69 18.67 -10.08
CA ASP A 82 -31.16 17.87 -11.23
C ASP A 82 -30.00 17.20 -12.00
N GLN A 83 -28.81 17.81 -12.01
CA GLN A 83 -27.61 17.23 -12.64
C GLN A 83 -26.96 16.15 -11.77
N LEU A 84 -27.20 16.15 -10.46
CA LEU A 84 -26.73 15.11 -9.54
C LEU A 84 -27.57 13.83 -9.61
N ASP A 85 -28.86 13.96 -9.93
CA ASP A 85 -29.78 12.82 -10.01
C ASP A 85 -29.58 12.00 -11.29
N LEU A 86 -29.19 12.62 -12.41
CA LEU A 86 -28.85 11.91 -13.65
C LEU A 86 -27.56 11.06 -13.52
N ALA A 87 -26.64 11.41 -12.63
CA ALA A 87 -25.38 10.70 -12.44
C ALA A 87 -25.50 9.48 -11.51
N GLN A 88 -26.63 9.31 -10.83
CA GLN A 88 -26.86 8.25 -9.84
C GLN A 88 -27.76 7.11 -10.35
N ALA A 89 -28.22 7.19 -11.60
CA ALA A 89 -28.90 6.06 -12.23
C ALA A 89 -27.84 5.02 -12.67
N ASP A 90 -27.89 3.85 -12.02
CA ASP A 90 -27.19 2.60 -12.31
C ASP A 90 -25.69 2.48 -11.91
N PRO A 91 -25.39 1.83 -10.76
CA PRO A 91 -24.01 1.58 -10.32
C PRO A 91 -23.22 0.57 -11.16
N TYR A 92 -23.79 0.03 -12.25
CA TYR A 92 -23.15 -0.97 -13.11
C TYR A 92 -23.07 -0.60 -14.60
N SER A 93 -23.53 0.60 -14.99
CA SER A 93 -23.33 1.09 -16.36
C SER A 93 -22.30 2.23 -16.34
N PRO A 94 -21.13 2.09 -16.99
CA PRO A 94 -20.17 3.18 -17.02
C PRO A 94 -20.82 4.40 -17.69
N PRO A 95 -20.86 5.58 -17.02
CA PRO A 95 -21.45 6.76 -17.62
C PRO A 95 -20.70 7.06 -18.92
N ASN A 96 -21.45 7.31 -19.99
CA ASN A 96 -20.90 7.66 -21.29
C ASN A 96 -20.28 9.08 -21.20
N LEU A 97 -19.07 9.14 -20.63
CA LEU A 97 -18.31 10.35 -20.30
C LEU A 97 -18.06 11.24 -21.53
N LYS A 98 -18.18 10.68 -22.74
CA LYS A 98 -18.00 11.41 -24.00
C LYS A 98 -19.11 12.42 -24.25
N GLY A 99 -20.38 12.06 -24.04
CA GLY A 99 -21.49 12.98 -24.21
C GLY A 99 -21.54 14.08 -23.14
N VAL A 100 -21.05 13.75 -21.94
CA VAL A 100 -20.98 14.70 -20.81
C VAL A 100 -19.86 15.73 -21.06
N LEU A 101 -18.69 15.34 -21.56
CA LEU A 101 -17.63 16.31 -21.90
C LEU A 101 -18.02 17.24 -23.06
N ASP A 102 -18.71 16.71 -24.07
CA ASP A 102 -19.14 17.47 -25.25
C ASP A 102 -20.18 18.54 -24.88
N SER A 103 -20.94 18.38 -23.78
CA SER A 103 -21.91 19.39 -23.32
C SER A 103 -21.31 20.49 -22.42
N ILE A 104 -20.09 20.31 -21.90
CA ILE A 104 -19.45 21.28 -20.98
C ILE A 104 -18.46 22.18 -21.73
N THR A 105 -18.09 21.82 -22.97
CA THR A 105 -17.03 22.49 -23.72
C THR A 105 -17.57 23.32 -24.89
N GLU A 106 -18.41 24.33 -24.61
CA GLU A 106 -18.63 25.42 -25.57
C GLU A 106 -17.57 26.53 -25.51
N ARG A 107 -16.41 26.33 -24.87
CA ARG A 107 -15.30 27.30 -24.95
C ARG A 107 -13.93 26.59 -24.96
N PRO A 108 -13.03 26.90 -25.91
CA PRO A 108 -11.72 26.24 -25.98
C PRO A 108 -10.84 26.72 -24.83
N LEU A 109 -10.23 25.78 -24.11
CA LEU A 109 -9.30 26.05 -23.03
C LEU A 109 -7.97 26.56 -23.62
N VAL A 110 -7.59 27.80 -23.32
CA VAL A 110 -6.24 28.33 -23.56
C VAL A 110 -5.34 27.85 -22.43
N TRP A 111 -4.26 27.15 -22.77
CA TRP A 111 -3.28 26.60 -21.84
C TRP A 111 -2.17 27.62 -21.59
N ASN A 112 -2.09 28.20 -20.39
CA ASN A 112 -0.93 28.98 -19.97
C ASN A 112 -0.11 28.12 -19.00
N GLY A 113 0.91 27.47 -19.54
CA GLY A 113 1.81 26.61 -18.78
C GLY A 113 2.60 27.41 -17.76
N GLN A 114 2.64 26.91 -16.53
CA GLN A 114 3.82 27.03 -15.69
C GLN A 114 3.87 25.89 -14.67
N SER A 115 5.09 25.37 -14.59
CA SER A 115 5.58 24.19 -13.87
C SER A 115 5.45 24.31 -12.35
N CYS A 116 5.27 23.17 -11.70
CA CYS A 116 5.88 22.93 -10.39
C CYS A 116 6.61 21.59 -10.48
N ASP A 117 7.91 21.70 -10.68
CA ASP A 117 8.91 20.63 -10.71
C ASP A 117 8.98 19.88 -9.37
N ASP A 118 9.27 18.58 -9.48
CA ASP A 118 9.47 17.56 -8.43
C ASP A 118 10.76 17.75 -7.61
#